data_AF-A0A810NGA4-F1
#
_entry.id   AF-A0A810NGA4-F1
#
_cell.length_a   1.000
_cell.length_b   1.000
_cell.length_c   1.000
_cell.angle_alpha   90.00
_cell.angle_beta   90.00
_cell.angle_gamma   90.00
#
_symmetry.space_group_name_H-M   'P 1'
#
loop_
_entity.id
_entity.type
_entity.pdbx_description
1 polymer ?
#
loop_
_entity_poly.entity_id
_entity_poly.type
_entity_poly.pdbx_seq_one_letter_code
_entity_poly.pdbx_strand_id
1 'polypeptide(L)'
;MTDELAARADALADEIARQRAALSQAAPGPTRLDVPGRMAALASAADTATGARWSGHVAAAGGFDARLRDLAAAVRTAARNYREADEHGGVA
;
A
#
# COMPACT_ATOMS: atom_id res chain seq x y z
N MET A 1 17.80 16.67 -6.85
CA MET A 1 17.69 15.89 -5.59
C MET A 1 16.24 15.71 -5.15
N THR A 2 15.46 16.78 -5.00
CA THR A 2 14.04 16.71 -4.60
C THR A 2 13.13 16.06 -5.64
N ASP A 3 13.32 16.36 -6.93
CA ASP A 3 12.55 15.72 -8.02
C ASP A 3 12.86 14.23 -8.13
N GLU A 4 14.11 13.83 -7.90
CA GLU A 4 14.52 12.43 -7.85
C GLU A 4 13.88 11.69 -6.66
N LEU A 5 13.80 12.34 -5.49
CA LEU A 5 13.12 11.78 -4.33
C LEU A 5 11.62 11.63 -4.56
N ALA A 6 10.97 12.61 -5.18
CA ALA A 6 9.56 12.52 -5.56
C ALA A 6 9.32 11.39 -6.57
N ALA A 7 10.17 11.27 -7.59
CA ALA A 7 10.07 10.19 -8.58
C ALA A 7 10.27 8.80 -7.95
N ARG A 8 11.19 8.66 -6.99
CA ARG A 8 11.37 7.41 -6.22
C ARG A 8 10.15 7.09 -5.36
N ALA A 9 9.52 8.09 -4.74
CA ALA A 9 8.31 7.91 -3.96
C ALA A 9 7.11 7.48 -4.85
N ASP A 10 6.95 8.09 -6.02
CA ASP A 10 5.93 7.71 -7.00
C ASP A 10 6.16 6.27 -7.51
N ALA A 11 7.40 5.91 -7.86
CA ALA A 11 7.74 4.56 -8.30
C ALA A 11 7.47 3.49 -7.22
N LEU A 12 7.71 3.82 -5.95
CA LEU A 12 7.40 2.93 -4.82
C LEU A 12 5.88 2.77 -4.63
N ALA A 13 5.12 3.85 -4.80
CA ALA A 13 3.65 3.81 -4.75
C ALA A 13 3.09 2.89 -5.85
N ASP A 14 3.59 3.02 -7.08
CA ASP A 14 3.19 2.16 -8.20
C ASP A 14 3.52 0.69 -7.96
N GLU A 15 4.69 0.39 -7.40
CA GLU A 15 5.07 -0.98 -7.05
C GLU A 15 4.14 -1.57 -5.97
N ILE A 16 3.81 -0.79 -4.94
CA ILE A 16 2.87 -1.22 -3.91
C ILE A 16 1.47 -1.43 -4.49
N ALA A 17 1.02 -0.58 -5.41
CA ALA A 17 -0.26 -0.76 -6.09
C ALA A 17 -0.30 -2.06 -6.91
N ARG A 18 0.77 -2.38 -7.65
CA ARG A 18 0.92 -3.64 -8.39
C ARG A 18 0.91 -4.85 -7.45
N GLN A 19 1.71 -4.82 -6.39
CA GLN A 19 1.78 -5.89 -5.41
C GLN A 19 0.46 -6.09 -4.68
N ARG A 20 -0.27 -5.01 -4.35
CA ARG A 20 -1.61 -5.08 -3.75
C ARG A 20 -2.61 -5.77 -4.68
N ALA A 21 -2.57 -5.46 -5.97
CA ALA A 21 -3.41 -6.12 -6.96
C ALA A 21 -3.10 -7.62 -7.03
N ALA A 22 -1.81 -7.99 -7.06
CA ALA A 22 -1.38 -9.39 -7.04
C ALA A 22 -1.82 -10.10 -5.75
N LEU A 23 -1.67 -9.48 -4.58
CA LEU A 23 -2.15 -10.01 -3.30
C LEU A 23 -3.67 -10.18 -3.27
N SER A 24 -4.42 -9.26 -3.86
CA SER A 24 -5.88 -9.37 -3.93
C SER A 24 -6.31 -10.61 -4.74
N GLN A 25 -5.54 -10.94 -5.79
CA GLN A 25 -5.78 -12.12 -6.63
C GLN A 25 -5.27 -13.42 -6.01
N ALA A 26 -4.24 -13.34 -5.17
CA ALA A 26 -3.65 -14.48 -4.46
C ALA A 26 -4.39 -14.85 -3.16
N ALA A 27 -5.61 -14.34 -2.96
CA ALA A 27 -6.39 -14.62 -1.77
C ALA A 27 -6.52 -16.15 -1.57
N PRO A 28 -6.16 -16.68 -0.39
CA PRO A 28 -6.30 -18.10 -0.13
C PRO A 28 -7.77 -18.50 -0.28
N GLY A 29 -8.02 -19.45 -1.17
CA GLY A 29 -9.34 -20.05 -1.35
C GLY A 29 -9.72 -20.90 -0.14
N PRO A 30 -11.02 -21.19 0.04
CA PRO A 30 -11.48 -22.05 1.13
C PRO A 30 -10.82 -23.43 1.01
N THR A 31 -10.21 -23.89 2.09
CA THR A 31 -9.61 -25.22 2.12
C THR A 31 -10.73 -26.21 2.42
N ARG A 32 -11.24 -26.88 1.37
CA ARG A 32 -12.23 -27.96 1.54
C ARG A 32 -11.58 -29.17 2.21
N LEU A 33 -11.56 -29.17 3.53
CA LEU A 33 -11.25 -30.36 4.32
C LEU A 33 -12.51 -31.22 4.40
N ASP A 34 -12.44 -32.40 3.79
CA ASP A 34 -13.51 -33.40 3.86
C ASP A 34 -13.44 -34.15 5.21
N VAL A 35 -13.81 -33.44 6.28
CA VAL A 35 -13.77 -33.95 7.65
C VAL A 35 -15.14 -33.79 8.31
N PRO A 36 -15.69 -34.85 8.92
CA PRO A 36 -17.05 -34.79 9.45
C PRO A 36 -17.15 -34.00 10.76
N GLY A 37 -18.36 -33.46 11.00
CA GLY A 37 -18.78 -32.93 12.30
C GLY A 37 -18.02 -31.68 12.76
N ARG A 38 -17.56 -31.69 14.02
CA ARG A 38 -16.93 -30.51 14.66
C ARG A 38 -15.64 -30.06 13.96
N MET A 39 -14.94 -30.95 13.26
CA MET A 39 -13.74 -30.58 12.51
C MET A 39 -14.07 -29.78 11.25
N ALA A 40 -15.18 -30.06 10.57
CA ALA A 40 -15.67 -29.21 9.46
C ALA A 40 -16.02 -27.80 9.96
N ALA A 41 -16.67 -27.70 11.12
CA ALA A 41 -16.97 -26.39 11.72
C ALA A 41 -15.70 -25.61 12.08
N LEU A 42 -14.68 -26.28 12.62
CA LEU A 42 -13.38 -25.66 12.91
C LEU A 42 -12.67 -25.21 11.63
N ALA A 43 -12.65 -26.05 10.59
CA ALA A 43 -12.07 -25.71 9.29
C ALA A 43 -12.74 -24.48 8.67
N SER A 44 -14.08 -24.41 8.70
CA SER A 44 -14.84 -23.24 8.23
C SER A 44 -14.54 -21.97 9.04
N ALA A 45 -14.39 -22.08 10.36
CA ALA A 45 -14.00 -20.96 11.20
C ALA A 45 -12.56 -20.49 10.91
N ALA A 46 -11.64 -21.43 10.67
CA ALA A 46 -10.25 -21.12 10.30
C ALA A 46 -10.17 -20.46 8.92
N ASP A 47 -10.91 -20.94 7.92
CA ASP A 47 -11.02 -20.31 6.61
C ASP A 47 -11.56 -18.88 6.72
N THR A 48 -12.62 -18.67 7.51
CA THR A 48 -13.21 -17.34 7.74
C THR A 48 -12.20 -16.39 8.39
N ALA A 49 -11.50 -16.85 9.43
CA ALA A 49 -10.48 -16.04 10.11
C ALA A 49 -9.30 -15.71 9.19
N THR A 50 -8.89 -16.67 8.35
CA THR A 50 -7.81 -16.49 7.37
C THR A 50 -8.20 -15.49 6.29
N GLY A 51 -9.42 -15.61 5.74
CA GLY A 51 -9.97 -14.64 4.79
C GLY A 51 -10.02 -13.23 5.37
N ALA A 52 -10.53 -13.07 6.60
CA ALA A 52 -10.60 -11.77 7.27
C ALA A 52 -9.21 -11.15 7.49
N ARG A 53 -8.22 -11.93 7.94
CA ARG A 53 -6.84 -11.47 8.08
C ARG A 53 -6.24 -11.06 6.74
N TRP A 54 -6.44 -11.85 5.69
CA TRP A 54 -5.98 -11.53 4.34
C TRP A 54 -6.55 -10.21 3.84
N SER A 55 -7.86 -10.03 3.93
CA SER A 55 -8.52 -8.77 3.56
C SER A 55 -7.98 -7.59 4.37
N GLY A 56 -7.71 -7.78 5.67
CA GLY A 56 -7.07 -6.77 6.53
C GLY A 56 -5.67 -6.38 6.05
N HIS A 57 -4.84 -7.36 5.65
CA HIS A 57 -3.51 -7.10 5.11
C HIS A 57 -3.56 -6.35 3.76
N VAL A 58 -4.47 -6.74 2.86
CA VAL A 58 -4.67 -6.06 1.57
C VAL A 58 -5.14 -4.60 1.78
N ALA A 59 -6.04 -4.37 2.73
CA ALA A 59 -6.50 -3.02 3.08
C ALA A 59 -5.37 -2.17 3.66
N ALA A 60 -4.56 -2.73 4.56
CA ALA A 60 -3.38 -2.05 5.12
C ALA A 60 -2.36 -1.69 4.04
N ALA A 61 -2.12 -2.60 3.08
CA ALA A 61 -1.28 -2.33 1.91
C ALA A 61 -1.80 -1.15 1.07
N GLY A 62 -3.12 -1.02 0.93
CA GLY A 62 -3.74 0.14 0.29
C GLY A 62 -3.48 1.47 1.00
N GLY A 63 -3.33 1.45 2.32
CA GLY A 63 -2.96 2.65 3.08
C GLY A 63 -1.53 3.13 2.82
N PHE A 64 -0.59 2.23 2.48
CA PHE A 64 0.79 2.62 2.17
C PHE A 64 0.92 3.34 0.82
N ASP A 65 0.18 2.90 -0.19
CA ASP A 65 0.10 3.58 -1.50
C ASP A 65 -0.34 5.05 -1.35
N ALA A 66 -1.43 5.28 -0.62
CA ALA A 66 -1.93 6.64 -0.35
C ALA A 66 -0.88 7.52 0.36
N ARG A 67 -0.25 7.00 1.42
CA ARG A 67 0.78 7.73 2.18
C ARG A 67 2.01 8.08 1.34
N LEU A 68 2.41 7.22 0.42
CA LEU A 68 3.56 7.49 -0.45
C LEU A 68 3.25 8.54 -1.51
N ARG A 69 2.02 8.54 -2.06
CA ARG A 69 1.56 9.62 -2.95
C ARG A 69 1.49 10.97 -2.23
N ASP A 70 0.97 10.98 -1.00
CA ASP A 70 0.94 12.18 -0.17
C ASP A 70 2.36 12.70 0.12
N LEU A 71 3.30 11.80 0.44
CA LEU A 71 4.70 12.15 0.63
C LEU A 71 5.32 12.74 -0.64
N ALA A 72 5.10 12.12 -1.82
CA ALA A 72 5.61 12.63 -3.09
C ALA A 72 5.06 14.02 -3.43
N ALA A 73 3.79 14.28 -3.13
CA ALA A 73 3.16 15.60 -3.29
C ALA A 73 3.75 16.64 -2.33
N ALA A 74 4.00 16.27 -1.07
CA ALA A 74 4.63 17.14 -0.09
C ALA A 74 6.08 17.49 -0.48
N VAL A 75 6.86 16.52 -0.96
CA VAL A 75 8.24 16.74 -1.45
C VAL A 75 8.25 17.70 -2.64
N ARG A 76 7.34 17.52 -3.62
CA ARG A 76 7.21 18.44 -4.77
C ARG A 76 6.84 19.86 -4.34
N THR A 77 5.93 19.99 -3.38
CA THR A 77 5.53 21.29 -2.84
C THR A 77 6.69 21.97 -2.14
N ALA A 78 7.43 21.26 -1.28
CA ALA A 78 8.61 21.79 -0.63
C ALA A 78 9.67 22.24 -1.65
N ALA A 79 9.94 21.42 -2.68
CA ALA A 79 10.88 21.75 -3.75
C ALA A 79 10.48 23.02 -4.52
N ARG A 80 9.19 23.20 -4.82
CA ARG A 80 8.67 24.43 -5.43
C ARG A 80 8.90 25.64 -4.52
N ASN A 81 8.51 25.54 -3.25
CA ASN A 81 8.66 26.64 -2.30
C ASN A 81 10.13 27.02 -2.11
N TYR A 82 11.06 26.06 -2.12
CA TYR A 82 12.50 26.35 -2.08
C TYR A 82 12.99 27.09 -3.33
N ARG A 83 12.54 26.70 -4.53
CA ARG A 83 12.87 27.43 -5.77
C ARG A 83 12.31 28.85 -5.77
N GLU A 84 11.06 29.02 -5.36
CA GLU A 84 10.45 30.34 -5.23
C GLU A 84 11.21 31.21 -4.21
N ALA A 85 11.61 30.63 -3.08
CA ALA A 85 12.42 31.35 -2.08
C ALA A 85 13.82 31.72 -2.60
N ASP A 86 14.45 30.89 -3.44
CA ASP A 86 15.75 31.17 -4.06
C ASP A 86 15.62 32.27 -5.13
N GLU A 87 14.57 32.22 -5.95
CA GLU A 87 14.25 33.23 -6.97
C GLU A 87 13.91 34.60 -6.38
N HIS A 88 13.27 34.64 -5.20
CA HIS A 88 12.87 35.89 -4.52
C HIS A 88 13.88 36.32 -3.43
N GLY A 89 14.78 35.44 -3.01
CA GLY A 89 15.82 35.68 -2.00
C GLY A 89 17.18 36.08 -2.57
N GLY A 90 17.36 36.00 -3.90
CA GLY A 90 18.51 36.52 -4.61
C GLY A 90 18.57 38.05 -4.65
N VAL A 91 18.76 38.69 -3.49
CA VAL A 91 19.31 40.06 -3.40
C VAL A 91 20.49 40.03 -2.44
N ALA A 92 21.65 40.41 -3.01
CA ALA A 92 22.99 40.62 -2.44
C ALA A 92 23.93 39.42 -2.41
#